data_AF-A0A1C7P5E5-F1
#
_entry.id   AF-A0A1C7P5E5-F1
#
_cell.length_a   1.000
_cell.length_b   1.000
_cell.length_c   1.000
_cell.angle_alpha   90.00
_cell.angle_beta   90.00
_cell.angle_gamma   90.00
#
_symmetry.space_group_name_H-M   'P 1'
#
loop_
_entity.id
_entity.type
_entity.pdbx_description
1 polymer ?
#
loop_
_entity_poly.entity_id
_entity_poly.type
_entity_poly.pdbx_seq_one_letter_code
_entity_poly.pdbx_strand_id
1 'polypeptide(L)'
;MRSKTAIEIYAYWDELRGHRDVPARSQIEPAHIRNILADLFILEKTPRGDIRFRLAGTRVCALFARELRGSTFDALWLAEQTGRLARIAADVMTQKAPVVLSASALAGTADRLPTEIILLPLRSPDGSVDRIIGALAPLSRPHWLDATPVNFLDLGGIRVLDIEKTNLFLQNRPEIPLPARAPHPSEQGIAGAIRRVLHLRVFEGGRQD
;
A
#
# COMPACT_ATOMS: atom_id res chain seq x y z
N MET A 1 -4.29 -13.85 2.86
CA MET A 1 -4.29 -12.38 2.63
C MET A 1 -5.70 -11.88 2.87
N ARG A 2 -5.86 -10.69 3.48
CA ARG A 2 -7.18 -10.12 3.82
C ARG A 2 -7.49 -8.84 3.06
N SER A 3 -6.47 -8.02 2.78
CA SER A 3 -6.63 -6.76 2.07
C SER A 3 -6.70 -6.96 0.56
N LYS A 4 -7.53 -6.14 -0.12
CA LYS A 4 -7.59 -6.12 -1.59
C LYS A 4 -6.23 -5.74 -2.19
N THR A 5 -5.56 -4.76 -1.59
CA THR A 5 -4.23 -4.29 -2.01
C THR A 5 -3.19 -5.41 -2.01
N ALA A 6 -3.11 -6.22 -0.94
CA ALA A 6 -2.15 -7.33 -0.88
C ALA A 6 -2.45 -8.42 -1.93
N ILE A 7 -3.73 -8.71 -2.18
CA ILE A 7 -4.14 -9.67 -3.21
C ILE A 7 -3.77 -9.16 -4.60
N GLU A 8 -4.07 -7.89 -4.90
CA GLU A 8 -3.82 -7.27 -6.20
C GLU A 8 -2.32 -7.21 -6.53
N ILE A 9 -1.48 -6.76 -5.58
CA ILE A 9 -0.03 -6.71 -5.81
C ILE A 9 0.60 -8.10 -5.90
N TYR A 10 0.11 -9.07 -5.12
CA TYR A 10 0.60 -10.45 -5.21
C TYR A 10 0.28 -11.05 -6.58
N ALA A 11 -0.97 -10.92 -7.05
CA ALA A 11 -1.37 -11.45 -8.35
C ALA A 11 -0.52 -10.86 -9.49
N TYR A 12 -0.31 -9.54 -9.46
CA TYR A 12 0.57 -8.87 -10.43
C TYR A 12 2.02 -9.37 -10.37
N TRP A 13 2.58 -9.52 -9.16
CA TRP A 13 3.93 -10.04 -8.98
C TRP A 13 4.08 -11.48 -9.46
N ASP A 14 3.06 -12.32 -9.21
CA ASP A 14 3.02 -13.72 -9.62
C ASP A 14 2.93 -13.86 -11.15
N GLU A 15 2.14 -13.01 -11.81
CA GLU A 15 2.08 -12.93 -13.27
C GLU A 15 3.44 -12.58 -13.87
N LEU A 16 4.13 -11.57 -13.32
CA LEU A 16 5.44 -11.13 -13.82
C LEU A 16 6.54 -12.18 -13.66
N ARG A 17 6.54 -12.93 -12.54
CA ARG A 17 7.59 -13.93 -12.31
C ARG A 17 7.42 -15.10 -13.28
N GLY A 18 6.18 -15.48 -13.63
CA GLY A 18 5.87 -16.66 -14.42
C GLY A 18 6.45 -17.92 -13.76
N HIS A 19 7.33 -18.64 -14.46
CA HIS A 19 7.98 -19.84 -13.93
C HIS A 19 9.26 -19.57 -13.12
N ARG A 20 9.64 -18.31 -12.91
CA ARG A 20 10.84 -17.93 -12.15
C ARG A 20 10.50 -17.79 -10.66
N ASP A 21 11.54 -17.88 -9.81
CA ASP A 21 11.40 -17.62 -8.38
C ASP A 21 10.89 -16.20 -8.08
N VAL A 22 11.46 -15.21 -8.78
CA VAL A 22 11.16 -13.78 -8.59
C VAL A 22 11.20 -13.04 -9.93
N PRO A 23 10.39 -11.98 -10.10
CA PRO A 23 10.48 -11.12 -11.27
C PRO A 23 11.65 -10.13 -11.14
N ALA A 24 12.10 -9.60 -12.27
CA ALA A 24 13.04 -8.50 -12.29
C ALA A 24 12.33 -7.18 -11.95
N ARG A 25 12.99 -6.31 -11.20
CA ARG A 25 12.47 -4.97 -10.86
C ARG A 25 12.14 -4.16 -12.13
N SER A 26 12.88 -4.33 -13.21
CA SER A 26 12.64 -3.63 -14.49
C SER A 26 11.31 -4.01 -15.16
N GLN A 27 10.72 -5.17 -14.83
CA GLN A 27 9.43 -5.59 -15.36
C GLN A 27 8.24 -4.92 -14.66
N ILE A 28 8.46 -4.26 -13.52
CA ILE A 28 7.39 -3.58 -12.79
C ILE A 28 7.03 -2.30 -13.54
N GLU A 29 5.82 -2.29 -14.09
CA GLU A 29 5.21 -1.17 -14.80
C GLU A 29 4.13 -0.52 -13.91
N PRO A 30 4.37 0.69 -13.37
CA PRO A 30 3.46 1.35 -12.44
C PRO A 30 2.03 1.53 -12.98
N ALA A 31 1.88 1.67 -14.31
CA ALA A 31 0.59 1.86 -14.95
C ALA A 31 -0.39 0.69 -14.71
N HIS A 32 0.11 -0.55 -14.63
CA HIS A 32 -0.70 -1.75 -14.40
C HIS A 32 -1.25 -1.85 -12.97
N ILE A 33 -0.59 -1.19 -12.01
CA ILE A 33 -0.93 -1.21 -10.58
C ILE A 33 -1.31 0.17 -10.04
N ARG A 34 -1.73 1.09 -10.93
CA ARG A 34 -1.99 2.50 -10.61
C ARG A 34 -2.96 2.72 -9.44
N ASN A 35 -3.93 1.81 -9.27
CA ASN A 35 -4.99 1.93 -8.26
C ASN A 35 -4.46 1.70 -6.83
N ILE A 36 -3.35 0.99 -6.70
CA ILE A 36 -2.75 0.62 -5.41
C ILE A 36 -1.40 1.29 -5.16
N LEU A 37 -0.82 2.01 -6.13
CA LEU A 37 0.51 2.65 -6.02
C LEU A 37 0.70 3.45 -4.74
N ALA A 38 -0.34 4.15 -4.28
CA ALA A 38 -0.26 4.98 -3.09
C ALA A 38 -0.10 4.17 -1.79
N ASP A 39 -0.46 2.88 -1.78
CA ASP A 39 -0.26 1.93 -0.67
C ASP A 39 1.03 1.09 -0.81
N LEU A 40 1.77 1.24 -1.91
CA LEU A 40 2.98 0.45 -2.19
C LEU A 40 4.25 1.09 -1.66
N PHE A 41 5.29 0.29 -1.47
CA PHE A 41 6.63 0.75 -1.20
C PHE A 41 7.67 -0.18 -1.84
N ILE A 42 8.89 0.32 -1.99
CA ILE A 42 10.05 -0.46 -2.43
C ILE A 42 11.12 -0.38 -1.35
N LEU A 43 11.58 -1.53 -0.89
CA LEU A 43 12.76 -1.67 -0.06
C LEU A 43 13.96 -2.10 -0.89
N GLU A 44 15.14 -1.70 -0.45
CA GLU A 44 16.43 -2.12 -1.00
C GLU A 44 17.38 -2.45 0.15
N LYS A 45 18.10 -3.56 0.00
CA LYS A 45 19.22 -3.93 0.87
C LYS A 45 20.46 -3.17 0.42
N THR A 46 20.98 -2.34 1.31
CA THR A 46 22.23 -1.61 1.09
C THR A 46 23.44 -2.55 1.18
N PRO A 47 24.62 -2.16 0.63
CA PRO A 47 25.85 -2.93 0.80
C PRO A 47 26.26 -3.17 2.26
N ARG A 48 25.79 -2.33 3.19
CA ARG A 48 26.04 -2.47 4.64
C ARG A 48 25.08 -3.46 5.32
N GLY A 49 24.09 -3.98 4.60
CA GLY A 49 23.09 -4.90 5.13
C GLY A 49 21.77 -4.25 5.55
N ASP A 50 21.73 -2.92 5.73
CA ASP A 50 20.50 -2.22 6.09
C ASP A 50 19.44 -2.34 4.99
N ILE A 51 18.18 -2.52 5.38
CA ILE A 51 17.05 -2.58 4.45
C ILE A 51 16.28 -1.27 4.56
N ARG A 52 16.29 -0.48 3.48
CA ARG A 52 15.79 0.90 3.48
C ARG A 52 14.72 1.11 2.43
N PHE A 53 13.81 2.03 2.71
CA PHE A 53 12.86 2.51 1.72
C PHE A 53 13.59 3.26 0.59
N ARG A 54 13.37 2.82 -0.64
CA ARG A 54 13.70 3.57 -1.86
C ARG A 54 12.53 4.43 -2.32
N LEU A 55 11.33 3.91 -2.16
CA LEU A 55 10.09 4.58 -2.50
C LEU A 55 9.02 4.16 -1.50
N ALA A 56 8.13 5.09 -1.18
CA ALA A 56 6.91 4.82 -0.45
C ALA A 56 5.79 5.64 -1.09
N GLY A 57 4.63 4.99 -1.30
CA GLY A 57 3.44 5.61 -1.83
C GLY A 57 2.88 6.66 -0.87
N THR A 58 2.11 7.59 -1.41
CA THR A 58 1.64 8.76 -0.67
C THR A 58 0.78 8.40 0.54
N ARG A 59 -0.03 7.34 0.47
CA ARG A 59 -0.84 6.88 1.61
C ARG A 59 0.02 6.20 2.67
N VAL A 60 1.07 5.48 2.27
CA VAL A 60 2.04 4.94 3.23
C VAL A 60 2.73 6.08 3.98
N CYS A 61 3.23 7.11 3.28
CA CYS A 61 3.84 8.27 3.92
C CYS A 61 2.84 9.04 4.81
N ALA A 62 1.59 9.19 4.36
CA ALA A 62 0.54 9.88 5.13
C ALA A 62 0.25 9.18 6.46
N LEU A 63 0.25 7.84 6.51
CA LEU A 63 0.06 7.10 7.76
C LEU A 63 1.07 7.49 8.84
N PHE A 64 2.33 7.71 8.47
CA PHE A 64 3.39 8.07 9.42
C PHE A 64 3.63 9.59 9.49
N ALA A 65 2.82 10.40 8.80
CA ALA A 65 2.99 11.84 8.63
C ALA A 65 4.43 12.30 8.29
N ARG A 66 5.18 11.47 7.54
CA ARG A 66 6.56 11.77 7.13
C ARG A 66 6.94 11.05 5.85
N GLU A 67 7.92 11.59 5.13
CA GLU A 67 8.55 10.87 4.03
C GLU A 67 9.36 9.68 4.57
N LEU A 68 9.11 8.49 4.00
CA LEU A 68 9.82 7.29 4.41
C LEU A 68 11.10 7.02 3.60
N ARG A 69 11.31 7.69 2.46
CA ARG A 69 12.48 7.50 1.61
C ARG A 69 13.77 7.61 2.43
N GLY A 70 14.64 6.60 2.32
CA GLY A 70 15.92 6.54 3.01
C GLY A 70 15.86 6.01 4.45
N SER A 71 14.68 5.99 5.09
CA SER A 71 14.51 5.37 6.41
C SER A 71 14.65 3.84 6.34
N THR A 72 15.02 3.22 7.45
CA THR A 72 15.10 1.76 7.55
C THR A 72 13.72 1.16 7.78
N PHE A 73 13.49 -0.04 7.25
CA PHE A 73 12.19 -0.72 7.35
C PHE A 73 11.81 -1.07 8.79
N ASP A 74 12.80 -1.48 9.59
CA ASP A 74 12.65 -1.83 11.00
C ASP A 74 12.30 -0.63 11.89
N ALA A 75 12.66 0.60 11.49
CA ALA A 75 12.31 1.83 12.22
C ALA A 75 10.82 2.17 12.24
N LEU A 76 9.98 1.46 11.47
CA LEU A 76 8.52 1.59 11.55
C LEU A 76 7.91 0.77 12.68
N TRP A 77 8.68 -0.09 13.35
CA TRP A 77 8.16 -1.07 14.29
C TRP A 77 8.52 -0.71 15.73
N LEU A 78 7.81 -1.31 16.68
CA LEU A 78 8.18 -1.23 18.09
C LEU A 78 9.65 -1.61 18.30
N ALA A 79 10.32 -0.93 19.24
CA ALA A 79 11.76 -1.01 19.44
C ALA A 79 12.24 -2.46 19.66
N GLU A 80 11.48 -3.22 20.44
CA GLU A 80 11.73 -4.63 20.76
C GLU A 80 11.57 -5.58 19.55
N GLN A 81 10.95 -5.12 18.46
CA GLN A 81 10.72 -5.92 17.25
C GLN A 81 11.66 -5.56 16.09
N THR A 82 12.39 -4.44 16.17
CA THR A 82 13.28 -3.94 15.11
C THR A 82 14.20 -5.01 14.51
N GLY A 83 14.99 -5.68 15.35
CA GLY A 83 15.91 -6.75 14.90
C GLY A 83 15.20 -7.95 14.27
N ARG A 84 13.99 -8.29 14.73
CA ARG A 84 13.16 -9.34 14.14
C ARG A 84 12.70 -8.96 12.74
N LEU A 85 12.27 -7.72 12.53
CA LEU A 85 11.78 -7.25 11.23
C LEU A 85 12.90 -7.05 10.21
N ALA A 86 14.07 -6.59 10.65
CA ALA A 86 15.26 -6.55 9.80
C ALA A 86 15.58 -7.95 9.26
N ARG A 87 15.55 -8.97 10.13
CA ARG A 87 15.77 -10.37 9.73
C ARG A 87 14.70 -10.89 8.78
N ILE A 88 13.41 -10.64 9.06
CA ILE A 88 12.31 -11.07 8.18
C ILE A 88 12.47 -10.50 6.77
N ALA A 89 12.78 -9.21 6.65
CA ALA A 89 12.98 -8.61 5.33
C ALA A 89 14.22 -9.16 4.61
N ALA A 90 15.30 -9.48 5.34
CA ALA A 90 16.47 -10.15 4.76
C ALA A 90 16.15 -11.59 4.31
N ASP A 91 15.34 -12.31 5.07
CA ASP A 91 14.93 -13.68 4.78
C ASP A 91 14.01 -13.74 3.55
N VAL A 92 13.11 -12.78 3.36
CA VAL A 92 12.28 -12.65 2.14
C VAL A 92 13.15 -12.62 0.87
N MET A 93 14.24 -11.86 0.90
CA MET A 93 15.19 -11.77 -0.20
C MET A 93 16.01 -13.04 -0.38
N THR A 94 16.55 -13.58 0.71
CA THR A 94 17.45 -14.74 0.71
C THR A 94 16.72 -16.02 0.29
N GLN A 95 15.52 -16.22 0.84
CA GLN A 95 14.68 -17.38 0.56
C GLN A 95 13.80 -17.20 -0.69
N LYS A 96 13.80 -16.00 -1.29
CA LYS A 96 12.95 -15.64 -2.43
C LYS A 96 11.47 -15.95 -2.20
N ALA A 97 11.04 -15.83 -0.93
CA ALA A 97 9.72 -16.26 -0.49
C ALA A 97 8.84 -15.05 -0.15
N PRO A 98 7.65 -14.91 -0.78
CA PRO A 98 6.68 -13.90 -0.40
C PRO A 98 6.21 -14.06 1.05
N VAL A 99 6.09 -12.96 1.78
CA VAL A 99 5.66 -12.96 3.19
C VAL A 99 4.54 -11.97 3.41
N VAL A 100 3.55 -12.38 4.21
CA VAL A 100 2.48 -11.52 4.72
C VAL A 100 2.65 -11.35 6.22
N LEU A 101 2.68 -10.09 6.65
CA LEU A 101 2.69 -9.69 8.04
C LEU A 101 1.30 -9.19 8.43
N SER A 102 0.81 -9.65 9.58
CA SER A 102 -0.34 -9.06 10.25
C SER A 102 0.20 -8.16 11.36
N ALA A 103 -0.19 -6.90 11.37
CA ALA A 103 0.27 -5.91 12.33
C ALA A 103 -0.89 -5.05 12.85
N SER A 104 -0.64 -4.32 13.93
CA SER A 104 -1.48 -3.21 14.36
C SER A 104 -0.69 -1.91 14.20
N ALA A 105 -1.24 -0.95 13.47
CA ALA A 105 -0.72 0.42 13.45
C ALA A 105 -1.16 1.13 14.73
N LEU A 106 -0.18 1.65 15.48
CA LEU A 106 -0.38 2.33 16.76
C LEU A 106 -0.35 3.84 16.52
N ALA A 107 -1.45 4.53 16.79
CA ALA A 107 -1.60 5.97 16.62
C ALA A 107 -2.00 6.64 17.94
N GLY A 108 -1.54 7.87 18.16
CA GLY A 108 -1.86 8.62 19.36
C GLY A 108 -1.50 7.86 20.65
N THR A 109 -2.38 7.92 21.65
CA THR A 109 -2.18 7.27 22.96
C THR A 109 -2.76 5.85 23.05
N ALA A 110 -3.80 5.52 22.27
CA ALA A 110 -4.50 4.24 22.40
C ALA A 110 -5.06 3.67 21.09
N ASP A 111 -5.00 4.41 19.98
CA ASP A 111 -5.63 3.96 18.75
C ASP A 111 -4.83 2.83 18.10
N ARG A 112 -5.54 1.76 17.75
CA ARG A 112 -4.98 0.59 17.07
C ARG A 112 -5.76 0.31 15.79
N LEU A 113 -5.03 0.16 14.70
CA LEU A 113 -5.60 -0.13 13.39
C LEU A 113 -5.00 -1.41 12.81
N PRO A 114 -5.78 -2.50 12.73
CA PRO A 114 -5.33 -3.72 12.07
C PRO A 114 -4.85 -3.42 10.65
N THR A 115 -3.63 -3.87 10.35
CA THR A 115 -2.92 -3.57 9.11
C THR A 115 -2.29 -4.84 8.57
N GLU A 116 -2.38 -5.04 7.27
CA GLU A 116 -1.70 -6.13 6.57
C GLU A 116 -0.55 -5.54 5.74
N ILE A 117 0.62 -6.17 5.83
CA ILE A 117 1.78 -5.81 5.02
C ILE A 117 2.18 -7.04 4.22
N ILE A 118 2.44 -6.87 2.93
CA ILE A 118 2.98 -7.93 2.08
C ILE A 118 4.37 -7.53 1.58
N LEU A 119 5.29 -8.49 1.56
CA LEU A 119 6.67 -8.34 1.13
C LEU A 119 6.92 -9.33 0.00
N LEU A 120 7.23 -8.83 -1.19
CA LEU A 120 7.45 -9.61 -2.41
C LEU A 120 8.87 -9.35 -2.93
N PRO A 121 9.74 -10.37 -2.98
CA PRO A 121 11.12 -10.18 -3.41
C PRO A 121 11.22 -9.85 -4.89
N LEU A 122 12.20 -9.03 -5.25
CA LEU A 122 12.50 -8.61 -6.61
C LEU A 122 13.99 -8.77 -6.89
N ARG A 123 14.32 -9.05 -8.15
CA ARG A 123 15.70 -9.12 -8.63
C ARG A 123 16.15 -7.80 -9.26
N SER A 124 17.33 -7.32 -8.90
CA SER A 124 18.00 -6.19 -9.55
C SER A 124 18.62 -6.58 -10.90
N PRO A 125 18.99 -5.58 -11.75
CA PRO A 125 19.58 -5.85 -13.06
C PRO A 125 20.88 -6.67 -13.02
N ASP A 126 21.63 -6.59 -11.93
CA ASP A 126 22.85 -7.36 -11.67
C ASP A 126 22.58 -8.84 -11.30
N GLY A 127 21.31 -9.24 -11.21
CA GLY A 127 20.89 -10.58 -10.85
C GLY A 127 20.71 -10.83 -9.36
N SER A 128 21.07 -9.88 -8.50
CA SER A 128 20.90 -10.00 -7.05
C SER A 128 19.43 -9.86 -6.63
N VAL A 129 18.99 -10.62 -5.62
CA VAL A 129 17.67 -10.43 -5.00
C VAL A 129 17.86 -9.54 -3.78
N ASP A 130 17.92 -8.23 -4.02
CA ASP A 130 18.25 -7.20 -3.04
C ASP A 130 17.11 -6.20 -2.85
N ARG A 131 15.96 -6.42 -3.50
CA ARG A 131 14.80 -5.53 -3.47
C ARG A 131 13.55 -6.26 -3.02
N ILE A 132 12.65 -5.51 -2.41
CA ILE A 132 11.29 -5.95 -2.10
C ILE A 132 10.34 -4.89 -2.63
N ILE A 133 9.30 -5.31 -3.36
CA ILE A 133 8.09 -4.50 -3.50
C ILE A 133 7.10 -4.97 -2.43
N GLY A 134 6.51 -4.03 -1.73
CA GLY A 134 5.54 -4.34 -0.69
C GLY A 134 4.34 -3.41 -0.74
N ALA A 135 3.31 -3.81 -0.01
CA ALA A 135 2.16 -2.96 0.24
C ALA A 135 1.86 -2.91 1.73
N LEU A 136 1.39 -1.77 2.20
CA LEU A 136 0.89 -1.59 3.56
C LEU A 136 -0.57 -1.15 3.47
N ALA A 137 -1.47 -2.00 3.95
CA ALA A 137 -2.90 -1.81 3.80
C ALA A 137 -3.61 -1.91 5.17
N PRO A 138 -4.15 -0.79 5.68
CA PRO A 138 -5.11 -0.83 6.78
C PRO A 138 -6.33 -1.68 6.42
N LEU A 139 -6.81 -2.51 7.34
CA LEU A 139 -7.97 -3.39 7.13
C LEU A 139 -9.32 -2.69 7.36
N SER A 140 -9.29 -1.49 7.92
CA SER A 140 -10.43 -0.58 8.07
C SER A 140 -9.98 0.86 7.85
N ARG A 141 -10.94 1.79 7.72
CA ARG A 141 -10.67 3.22 7.54
C ARG A 141 -11.39 4.04 8.61
N PRO A 142 -10.86 4.11 9.84
CA PRO A 142 -11.47 4.92 10.88
C PRO A 142 -11.32 6.41 10.56
N HIS A 143 -12.23 7.24 11.10
CA HIS A 143 -12.26 8.68 10.86
C HIS A 143 -10.99 9.41 11.28
N TRP A 144 -10.24 8.86 12.25
CA TRP A 144 -9.00 9.45 12.76
C TRP A 144 -7.78 9.19 11.87
N LEU A 145 -7.87 8.30 10.88
CA LEU A 145 -6.72 7.84 10.10
C LEU A 145 -5.95 8.97 9.41
N ASP A 146 -6.67 10.03 9.04
CA ASP A 146 -6.11 11.20 8.38
C ASP A 146 -5.80 12.37 9.36
N ALA A 147 -6.08 12.18 10.66
CA ALA A 147 -5.93 13.20 11.70
C ALA A 147 -4.83 12.87 12.72
N THR A 148 -4.54 11.60 12.97
CA THR A 148 -3.54 11.17 13.96
C THR A 148 -2.50 10.25 13.32
N PRO A 149 -1.21 10.61 13.36
CA PRO A 149 -0.17 9.80 12.76
C PRO A 149 0.03 8.48 13.51
N VAL A 150 0.36 7.45 12.74
CA VAL A 150 0.88 6.18 13.23
C VAL A 150 2.32 6.41 13.68
N ASN A 151 2.59 6.08 14.94
CA ASN A 151 3.92 6.17 15.54
C ASN A 151 4.73 4.91 15.21
N PHE A 152 4.12 3.74 15.40
CA PHE A 152 4.77 2.43 15.24
C PHE A 152 3.80 1.37 14.72
N LEU A 153 4.35 0.31 14.16
CA LEU A 153 3.68 -0.94 13.85
C LEU A 153 4.03 -1.98 14.93
N ASP A 154 3.04 -2.75 15.32
CA ASP A 154 3.16 -3.87 16.25
C ASP A 154 2.85 -5.19 15.52
N LEU A 155 3.86 -6.05 15.35
CA LEU A 155 3.73 -7.33 14.63
C LEU A 155 2.89 -8.33 15.43
N GLY A 156 1.74 -8.69 14.88
CA GLY A 156 0.87 -9.73 15.43
C GLY A 156 1.08 -11.12 14.82
N GLY A 157 1.59 -11.21 13.58
CA GLY A 157 1.77 -12.51 12.94
C GLY A 157 2.53 -12.46 11.61
N ILE A 158 3.11 -13.60 11.25
CA ILE A 158 3.89 -13.80 10.02
C ILE A 158 3.33 -15.02 9.30
N ARG A 159 3.20 -14.93 7.98
CA ARG A 159 2.86 -16.05 7.12
C ARG A 159 3.71 -16.00 5.86
N VAL A 160 4.55 -17.01 5.68
CA VAL A 160 5.22 -17.26 4.39
C VAL A 160 4.18 -17.82 3.43
N LEU A 161 4.10 -17.26 2.23
CA LEU A 161 3.20 -17.76 1.20
C LEU A 161 3.89 -18.89 0.44
N ASP A 162 3.24 -20.04 0.43
CA ASP A 162 3.55 -21.12 -0.50
C ASP A 162 3.02 -20.71 -1.88
N ILE A 163 3.93 -20.49 -2.82
CA ILE A 163 3.60 -19.96 -4.15
C ILE A 163 2.62 -20.87 -4.88
N GLU A 164 2.85 -22.19 -4.88
CA GLU A 164 2.00 -23.15 -5.59
C GLU A 164 0.59 -23.18 -5.00
N LYS A 165 0.48 -23.26 -3.67
CA LYS A 165 -0.81 -23.29 -2.99
C LYS A 165 -1.56 -21.97 -3.08
N THR A 166 -0.85 -20.84 -3.04
CA THR A 166 -1.48 -19.52 -3.11
C THR A 166 -2.08 -19.28 -4.48
N ASN A 167 -1.43 -19.74 -5.55
CA ASN A 167 -1.95 -19.64 -6.91
C ASN A 167 -3.25 -20.43 -7.08
N LEU A 168 -3.31 -21.65 -6.56
CA LEU A 168 -4.54 -22.46 -6.56
C LEU A 168 -5.70 -21.77 -5.83
N PHE A 169 -5.42 -21.07 -4.72
CA PHE A 169 -6.46 -20.36 -3.98
C PHE A 169 -6.98 -19.13 -4.74
N LEU A 170 -6.09 -18.38 -5.41
CA LEU A 170 -6.49 -17.18 -6.16
C LEU A 170 -7.27 -17.53 -7.43
N GLN A 171 -6.91 -18.61 -8.11
CA GLN A 171 -7.64 -19.11 -9.29
C GLN A 171 -9.05 -19.61 -8.93
N ASN A 172 -9.22 -20.20 -7.75
CA ASN A 172 -10.51 -20.72 -7.28
C ASN A 172 -11.35 -19.69 -6.52
N ARG A 173 -10.94 -18.42 -6.50
CA ARG A 173 -11.78 -17.36 -5.93
C ARG A 173 -12.99 -17.17 -6.86
N PRO A 174 -14.23 -17.30 -6.38
CA PRO A 174 -15.38 -16.94 -7.20
C PRO A 174 -15.18 -15.51 -7.66
N GLU A 175 -15.26 -15.27 -8.97
CA GLU A 175 -15.24 -13.93 -9.54
C GLU A 175 -16.33 -13.14 -8.83
N ILE A 176 -15.95 -12.21 -7.95
CA ILE A 176 -16.89 -11.17 -7.51
C ILE A 176 -17.02 -10.30 -8.76
N PRO A 177 -18.19 -10.24 -9.42
CA PRO A 177 -18.35 -9.37 -10.57
C PRO A 177 -17.98 -7.97 -10.10
N LEU A 178 -16.91 -7.41 -10.66
CA LEU A 178 -16.63 -6.00 -10.49
C LEU A 178 -17.92 -5.28 -10.90
N PRO A 179 -18.56 -4.48 -10.04
CA PRO A 179 -19.68 -3.68 -10.48
C PRO A 179 -19.21 -2.92 -11.71
N ALA A 180 -19.90 -3.12 -12.84
CA ALA A 180 -19.56 -2.49 -14.10
C ALA A 180 -19.33 -1.02 -13.81
N ARG A 181 -18.11 -0.55 -14.12
CA ARG A 181 -17.71 0.84 -13.92
C ARG A 181 -18.82 1.70 -14.53
N ALA A 182 -19.56 2.41 -13.69
CA ALA A 182 -20.57 3.34 -14.17
C ALA A 182 -19.89 4.22 -15.23
N PRO A 183 -20.50 4.40 -16.41
CA PRO A 183 -19.93 5.29 -17.42
C PRO A 183 -19.69 6.63 -16.74
N HIS A 184 -18.44 7.10 -16.83
CA HIS A 184 -18.13 8.46 -16.40
C HIS A 184 -19.08 9.39 -17.13
N PRO A 185 -19.81 10.27 -16.43
CA PRO A 185 -20.49 11.35 -17.12
C PRO A 185 -19.42 12.13 -17.86
N SER A 186 -19.52 12.10 -19.19
CA SER A 186 -18.78 12.97 -20.09
C SER A 186 -18.83 14.41 -19.57
N GLU A 187 -17.68 15.06 -19.57
CA GLU A 187 -17.46 16.46 -19.20
C GLU A 187 -18.63 17.36 -19.63
N GLN A 188 -19.49 17.70 -18.67
CA GLN A 188 -20.27 18.93 -18.73
C GLN A 188 -19.56 19.92 -17.82
N GLY A 189 -18.87 20.85 -18.46
CA GLY A 189 -17.97 21.79 -17.83
C GLY A 189 -18.59 22.61 -16.71
N ILE A 190 -17.68 23.21 -15.96
CA ILE A 190 -17.85 24.08 -14.80
C ILE A 190 -18.85 25.24 -15.07
N ALA A 191 -19.16 25.54 -16.34
CA ALA A 191 -20.15 26.53 -16.77
C ALA A 191 -21.62 26.16 -16.44
N GLY A 192 -21.96 24.89 -16.22
CA GLY A 192 -23.34 24.45 -15.91
C GLY A 192 -23.75 24.59 -14.44
N ALA A 193 -22.78 24.53 -13.52
CA ALA A 193 -23.03 24.53 -12.08
C ALA A 193 -23.28 25.93 -11.48
N ILE A 194 -22.90 26.99 -12.20
CA ILE A 194 -23.09 28.39 -11.76
C ILE A 194 -24.55 28.86 -11.93
N ARG A 195 -25.39 28.15 -12.73
CA ARG A 195 -26.78 28.54 -12.98
C ARG A 195 -27.81 28.07 -11.94
N ARG A 196 -27.43 27.29 -10.92
CA ARG A 196 -28.41 26.71 -9.95
C ARG A 196 -28.21 27.11 -8.49
N VAL A 197 -27.23 27.96 -8.17
CA VAL A 197 -26.99 28.41 -6.79
C VAL A 197 -27.06 29.93 -6.68
N LEU A 198 -28.21 30.51 -7.00
CA LEU A 198 -28.55 31.88 -6.56
C LEU A 198 -30.06 31.97 -6.32
N HIS A 199 -30.55 31.35 -5.24
CA HIS A 199 -31.79 31.81 -4.60
C HIS A 199 -31.44 32.92 -3.61
N LEU A 200 -31.06 34.07 -4.14
CA LEU A 200 -31.03 35.33 -3.40
C LEU A 200 -32.27 36.11 -3.81
N ARG A 201 -33.21 36.29 -2.88
CA ARG A 201 -34.30 37.26 -3.03
C ARG A 201 -33.71 38.65 -2.84
N VAL A 202 -33.70 39.44 -3.90
CA VAL A 202 -33.48 40.88 -3.86
C VAL A 202 -34.79 41.52 -3.40
N PHE A 203 -34.77 42.27 -2.30
CA PHE A 203 -35.84 43.19 -1.95
C PHE A 203 -35.61 44.50 -2.70
N GLU A 204 -36.63 45.01 -3.40
CA GLU A 204 -36.58 46.34 -3.99
C GLU A 204 -36.41 47.39 -2.89
N GLY A 205 -35.44 48.29 -3.09
CA GLY A 205 -35.19 49.41 -2.19
C GLY A 205 -36.26 50.49 -2.28
N GLY A 206 -36.55 51.10 -1.14
CA GLY A 206 -37.23 52.39 -1.05
C GLY A 206 -36.36 53.35 -0.25
N ARG A 207 -35.75 54.31 -0.94
CA ARG A 207 -35.19 55.51 -0.30
C ARG A 207 -36.39 56.46 -0.13
N GLN A 208 -36.81 56.68 1.12
CA GLN A 208 -37.65 57.83 1.45
C GLN A 208 -36.74 58.91 2.03
N ASP A 209 -36.95 60.13 1.54
CA ASP A 209 -36.26 61.36 1.94
C ASP A 209 -36.34 61.64 3.44
#